data_AF-A0A0G0Q8L4-F1
#
_entry.id   AF-A0A0G0Q8L4-F1
#
_cell.length_a   1.000
_cell.length_b   1.000
_cell.length_c   1.000
_cell.angle_alpha   90.00
_cell.angle_beta   90.00
_cell.angle_gamma   90.00
#
_symmetry.space_group_name_H-M   'P 1'
#
loop_
_entity.id
_entity.type
_entity.pdbx_description
1 polymer ?
#
loop_
_entity_poly.entity_id
_entity_poly.type
_entity_poly.pdbx_seq_one_letter_code
_entity_poly.pdbx_strand_id
1 'polypeptide(L)' 'MAGGSEKEMEKNDLSKAKIAYEIGKLLAVKIRTLGLKAIVFDRGSYKYHGRIKALADGVREGGITF' A
#
# COMPACT_ATOMS: atom_id res chain seq x y z
N MET A 1 -21.55 0.56 -8.22
CA MET A 1 -20.36 0.22 -7.41
C MET A 1 -19.27 1.21 -7.75
N ALA A 2 -19.00 2.17 -6.87
CA ALA A 2 -17.99 3.21 -7.08
C ALA A 2 -16.61 2.65 -6.68
N GLY A 3 -15.87 2.12 -7.66
CA GLY A 3 -14.46 1.76 -7.51
C GLY A 3 -13.61 3.03 -7.54
N GLY A 4 -12.65 3.10 -6.61
CA GLY A 4 -11.92 4.30 -6.23
C GLY A 4 -11.16 5.00 -7.35
N SER A 5 -10.91 6.28 -7.12
CA SER A 5 -10.20 7.21 -7.98
C SER A 5 -8.79 6.71 -8.36
N GLU A 6 -8.70 6.00 -9.47
CA GLU A 6 -7.46 5.65 -10.17
C GLU A 6 -7.11 6.74 -11.20
N LYS A 7 -6.88 7.95 -10.72
CA LYS A 7 -6.19 8.97 -11.52
C LYS A 7 -5.26 9.74 -10.61
N GLU A 8 -3.98 9.39 -10.74
CA GLU A 8 -2.80 10.27 -10.70
C GLU A 8 -1.62 9.47 -10.15
N MET A 9 -0.87 8.85 -11.05
CA MET A 9 0.58 8.68 -10.96
C MET A 9 1.04 8.31 -12.37
N GLU A 10 1.26 9.37 -13.15
CA GLU A 10 1.62 9.33 -14.55
C GLU A 10 3.03 8.71 -14.75
N LYS A 11 3.17 8.00 -15.86
CA LYS A 11 4.38 7.30 -16.34
C LYS A 11 5.68 8.08 -16.11
N ASN A 12 6.61 7.51 -15.35
CA ASN A 12 8.03 7.54 -15.70
C ASN A 12 8.80 6.53 -14.84
N ASP A 13 9.42 5.52 -15.45
CA ASP A 13 10.57 4.67 -15.03
C ASP A 13 10.90 4.41 -13.54
N LEU A 14 9.96 4.63 -12.63
CA LEU A 14 10.10 4.39 -11.20
C LEU A 14 9.61 2.96 -10.98
N SER A 15 10.57 2.07 -10.71
CA SER A 15 10.33 0.64 -10.49
C SER A 15 9.04 0.43 -9.71
N LYS A 16 8.08 -0.34 -10.25
CA LYS A 16 6.70 -0.45 -9.73
C LYS A 16 6.62 -0.84 -8.23
N ALA A 17 7.72 -1.32 -7.65
CA ALA A 17 7.89 -1.52 -6.22
C ALA A 17 7.92 -0.21 -5.41
N LYS A 18 8.58 0.83 -5.92
CA LYS A 18 8.69 2.15 -5.26
C LYS A 18 7.32 2.85 -5.18
N ILE A 19 6.54 2.75 -6.26
CA ILE A 19 5.15 3.22 -6.29
C ILE A 19 4.30 2.47 -5.26
N ALA A 20 4.45 1.14 -5.19
CA ALA A 20 3.73 0.32 -4.22
C ALA A 20 4.05 0.72 -2.76
N TYR A 21 5.30 1.08 -2.47
CA TYR A 21 5.73 1.58 -1.17
C TYR A 21 5.10 2.94 -0.81
N GLU A 22 5.09 3.89 -1.75
CA GLU A 22 4.42 5.19 -1.55
C GLU A 22 2.91 5.05 -1.32
N ILE A 23 2.26 4.18 -2.10
CA ILE A 23 0.85 3.84 -1.89
C ILE A 23 0.64 3.24 -0.49
N GLY A 24 1.53 2.36 -0.04
CA GLY A 24 1.48 1.77 1.31
C GLY A 24 1.51 2.82 2.43
N LYS A 25 2.38 3.84 2.30
CA LYS A 25 2.43 4.96 3.26
C LYS A 25 1.15 5.78 3.27
N LEU A 26 0.64 6.14 2.10
CA LEU A 26 -0.62 6.89 1.99
C LEU A 26 -1.80 6.10 2.57
N LEU A 27 -1.80 4.78 2.36
CA LEU A 27 -2.81 3.89 2.94
C LEU A 27 -2.72 3.88 4.47
N ALA A 28 -1.52 3.77 5.04
CA ALA A 28 -1.34 3.79 6.49
C ALA A 28 -1.81 5.10 7.12
N VAL A 29 -1.55 6.26 6.50
CA VAL A 29 -2.09 7.54 6.97
C VAL A 29 -3.62 7.50 6.98
N LYS A 30 -4.26 7.04 5.90
CA LYS A 30 -5.73 6.94 5.81
C LYS A 30 -6.30 5.99 6.87
N ILE A 31 -5.71 4.82 7.05
CA ILE A 31 -6.17 3.83 8.02
C ILE A 31 -6.01 4.35 9.46
N ARG A 32 -4.91 5.07 9.75
CA ARG A 32 -4.70 5.74 11.03
C ARG A 32 -5.75 6.83 11.28
N THR A 33 -6.11 7.60 10.25
CA THR A 33 -7.20 8.60 10.36
C THR A 33 -8.56 7.96 10.60
N LEU A 34 -8.77 6.72 10.14
CA LEU A 34 -9.97 5.94 10.42
C LEU A 34 -9.96 5.28 11.81
N GLY A 35 -8.88 5.41 12.58
CA GLY A 35 -8.74 4.81 13.92
C GLY A 35 -8.53 3.30 13.91
N LEU A 36 -8.21 2.70 12.76
CA LEU A 36 -7.97 1.28 12.61
C LEU A 36 -6.51 0.97 12.99
N LYS A 37 -6.31 0.08 13.97
CA LYS A 37 -4.97 -0.29 14.49
C LYS A 37 -4.43 -1.59 13.92
N ALA A 38 -5.32 -2.48 13.50
CA ALA A 38 -4.99 -3.78 12.95
C ALA A 38 -5.74 -3.98 11.64
N ILE A 39 -5.02 -4.26 10.57
CA ILE A 39 -5.58 -4.72 9.31
C ILE A 39 -4.98 -6.09 8.99
N VAL A 40 -5.56 -6.81 8.04
CA VAL A 40 -4.96 -8.04 7.52
C VAL A 40 -4.58 -7.77 6.08
N PHE A 41 -3.32 -8.04 5.74
CA PHE A 41 -2.85 -7.87 4.37
C PHE A 41 -3.02 -9.19 3.60
N ASP A 42 -4.05 -9.26 2.75
CA ASP A 42 -4.27 -10.42 1.89
C ASP A 42 -3.32 -10.40 0.68
N ARG A 43 -2.47 -11.42 0.60
CA ARG A 43 -1.51 -11.62 -0.51
C ARG A 43 -2.00 -12.63 -1.55
N GLY A 44 -3.18 -13.24 -1.35
CA GLY A 44 -3.71 -14.32 -2.18
C GLY A 44 -2.66 -15.37 -2.56
N SER A 45 -2.63 -15.73 -3.85
CA SER A 45 -1.65 -16.68 -4.43
C SER A 45 -0.31 -16.06 -4.82
N TYR A 46 -0.06 -14.79 -4.49
CA TYR A 46 1.16 -14.09 -4.89
C TYR A 46 2.26 -14.23 -3.83
N LYS A 47 3.48 -14.47 -4.30
CA LYS A 47 4.66 -14.54 -3.43
C LYS A 47 4.92 -13.17 -2.82
N TYR A 48 5.25 -13.15 -1.52
CA TYR A 48 5.66 -11.93 -0.82
C TYR A 48 7.02 -11.44 -1.33
N HIS A 49 7.01 -10.77 -2.48
CA HIS A 49 8.19 -10.32 -3.19
C HIS A 49 7.90 -9.05 -4.00
N GLY A 50 8.95 -8.30 -4.33
CA GLY A 50 8.89 -7.09 -5.14
C GLY A 50 7.85 -6.09 -4.62
N ARG A 51 6.77 -5.89 -5.39
CA ARG A 51 5.72 -4.90 -5.11
C ARG A 51 4.94 -5.18 -3.82
N ILE A 52 4.66 -6.45 -3.55
CA ILE A 52 3.86 -6.86 -2.38
C ILE A 52 4.64 -6.59 -1.09
N LYS A 53 5.93 -6.93 -1.11
CA LYS A 53 6.84 -6.60 -0.01
C LYS A 53 6.96 -5.08 0.16
N ALA A 54 7.15 -4.33 -0.93
CA ALA A 54 7.31 -2.89 -0.88
C ALA A 54 6.06 -2.17 -0.33
N LEU A 55 4.86 -2.60 -0.72
CA LEU A 55 3.62 -2.06 -0.18
C LEU A 55 3.47 -2.35 1.31
N ALA A 56 3.74 -3.59 1.72
CA ALA A 56 3.70 -3.99 3.12
C ALA A 56 4.71 -3.19 3.98
N ASP A 57 5.92 -2.95 3.45
CA ASP A 57 6.94 -2.15 4.12
C ASP A 57 6.47 -0.69 4.30
N GLY A 58 5.86 -0.09 3.27
CA GLY A 58 5.31 1.26 3.34
C GLY A 58 4.16 1.40 4.35
N VAL A 59 3.29 0.39 4.44
CA VAL A 59 2.21 0.38 5.44
C VAL A 59 2.77 0.23 6.86
N ARG A 60 3.78 -0.63 7.05
CA ARG A 60 4.46 -0.83 8.35
C ARG A 60 5.15 0.44 8.82
N GLU A 61 5.83 1.15 7.93
CA GLU A 61 6.51 2.41 8.27
C GLU A 61 5.50 3.51 8.68
N GLY A 62 4.29 3.47 8.13
CA GLY A 62 3.19 4.33 8.57
C GLY A 62 2.60 3.97 9.94
N GLY A 63 3.17 3.00 10.65
CA GLY A 63 2.84 2.66 12.03
C GLY A 63 1.60 1.77 12.17
N ILE A 64 1.21 1.09 11.09
CA ILE A 64 0.06 0.17 11.10
C ILE A 64 0.54 -1.27 11.15
N THR A 65 -0.03 -2.02 12.09
CA THR A 65 0.31 -3.42 12.30
C THR A 65 -0.67 -4.30 11.54
N PHE A 66 -0.14 -5.27 10.80
CA PHE A 66 -0.88 -6.25 10.03
C PHE A 66 -0.08 -7.54 9.83
#